data_AF-A0A858BWR0-F1
#
_entry.id   AF-A0A858BWR0-F1
#
_cell.length_a   1.000
_cell.length_b   1.000
_cell.length_c   1.000
_cell.angle_alpha   90.00
_cell.angle_beta   90.00
_cell.angle_gamma   90.00
#
_symmetry.space_group_name_H-M   'P 1'
#
loop_
_entity.id
_entity.type
_entity.pdbx_description
1 polymer ?
#
loop_
_entity_poly.entity_id
_entity_poly.type
_entity_poly.pdbx_seq_one_letter_code
_entity_poly.pdbx_strand_id
1 'polypeptide(L)'
;MKTQSTFEEHLRKNNLSENTIASYLWTVEFYHSHYQSLSKENLLAYKGYLTEFFRPKTVNLRIQAMNKYLKFRGKEQLQLKSVKVQQKNFLENVISDGDYAFLKKQLKKDGNLDWYFLVWYLGATGARISELIQIKAEHVQLGYFDLYTKGGKVRRLYIPKKLKKESLLWLEEADRSSGYLFLNRFGQRITPRGIAQQLKTFADKYGLDKRVIYPHSFRHRYAKNFLEAYNDIALLADLMGHESIETTRIYLRRTASEQQALVDQVVTW
;
A
#
# COMPACT_ATOMS: atom_id res chain seq x y z
N MET A 1 13.43 3.03 -43.28
CA MET A 1 13.25 1.87 -42.38
C MET A 1 12.43 2.32 -41.18
N LYS A 2 11.24 1.75 -40.92
CA LYS A 2 10.50 2.05 -39.68
C LYS A 2 11.26 1.43 -38.52
N THR A 3 11.84 2.25 -37.66
CA THR A 3 12.45 1.81 -36.39
C THR A 3 11.37 1.05 -35.62
N GLN A 4 11.56 -0.27 -35.43
CA GLN A 4 10.64 -1.04 -34.58
C GLN A 4 10.70 -0.45 -33.19
N SER A 5 9.56 0.07 -32.71
CA SER A 5 9.45 0.63 -31.36
C SER A 5 9.89 -0.41 -30.34
N THR A 6 10.68 -0.02 -29.34
CA THR A 6 11.18 -0.95 -28.32
C THR A 6 10.04 -1.41 -27.40
N PHE A 7 10.23 -2.52 -26.68
CA PHE A 7 9.23 -2.96 -25.70
C PHE A 7 9.04 -1.91 -24.60
N GLU A 8 10.11 -1.23 -24.16
CA GLU A 8 10.04 -0.15 -23.19
C GLU A 8 9.17 1.01 -23.68
N GLU A 9 9.40 1.49 -24.90
CA GLU A 9 8.57 2.54 -25.52
C GLU A 9 7.10 2.13 -25.60
N HIS A 10 6.83 0.87 -25.95
CA HIS A 10 5.48 0.34 -25.95
C HIS A 10 4.85 0.41 -24.55
N LEU A 11 5.57 0.02 -23.50
CA LEU A 11 5.08 0.10 -22.12
C LEU A 11 4.83 1.55 -21.67
N ARG A 12 5.73 2.48 -22.02
CA ARG A 12 5.61 3.92 -21.73
C ARG A 12 4.37 4.52 -22.41
N LYS A 13 4.15 4.21 -23.70
CA LYS A 13 2.94 4.63 -24.44
C LYS A 13 1.63 4.13 -23.82
N ASN A 14 1.68 3.02 -23.09
CA ASN A 14 0.53 2.48 -22.36
C ASN A 14 0.35 3.11 -20.95
N ASN A 15 1.08 4.18 -20.61
CA ASN A 15 0.97 4.91 -19.33
C ASN A 15 1.18 4.03 -18.08
N LEU A 16 2.03 3.01 -18.19
CA LEU A 16 2.46 2.18 -17.07
C LEU A 16 3.40 2.96 -16.14
N SER A 17 3.42 2.62 -14.85
CA SER A 17 4.32 3.27 -13.89
C SER A 17 5.77 2.83 -14.11
N GLU A 18 6.75 3.69 -13.81
CA GLU A 18 8.19 3.37 -13.93
C GLU A 18 8.56 2.07 -13.20
N ASN A 19 8.02 1.84 -12.00
CA ASN A 19 8.25 0.59 -11.25
C ASN A 19 7.70 -0.64 -11.99
N THR A 20 6.54 -0.50 -12.64
CA THR A 20 5.96 -1.58 -13.45
C THR A 20 6.80 -1.84 -14.69
N ILE A 21 7.25 -0.78 -15.37
CA ILE A 21 8.12 -0.87 -16.54
C ILE A 21 9.42 -1.58 -16.17
N ALA A 22 10.13 -1.12 -15.14
CA ALA A 22 11.36 -1.75 -14.66
C ALA A 22 11.17 -3.24 -14.33
N SER A 23 10.08 -3.58 -13.61
CA SER A 23 9.76 -4.98 -13.31
C SER A 23 9.49 -5.82 -14.56
N TYR A 24 8.87 -5.24 -15.60
CA TYR A 24 8.54 -5.94 -16.83
C TYR A 24 9.77 -6.15 -17.71
N LEU A 25 10.61 -5.12 -17.85
CA LEU A 25 11.87 -5.19 -18.58
C LEU A 25 12.79 -6.25 -17.97
N TRP A 26 13.00 -6.18 -16.65
CA TRP A 26 13.80 -7.18 -15.94
C TRP A 26 13.26 -8.60 -16.16
N THR A 27 11.94 -8.78 -16.17
CA THR A 27 11.31 -10.10 -16.40
C THR A 27 11.64 -10.64 -17.78
N VAL A 28 11.58 -9.79 -18.80
CA VAL A 28 11.88 -10.15 -20.19
C VAL A 28 13.37 -10.42 -20.39
N GLU A 29 14.24 -9.59 -19.83
CA GLU A 29 15.70 -9.78 -19.83
C GLU A 29 16.11 -11.09 -19.14
N PHE A 30 15.50 -11.36 -17.98
CA PHE A 30 15.70 -12.62 -17.27
C PHE A 30 15.29 -13.81 -18.13
N TYR A 31 14.16 -13.73 -18.84
CA TYR A 31 13.74 -14.80 -19.73
C TYR A 31 14.75 -15.03 -20.87
N HIS A 32 15.15 -13.97 -21.59
CA HIS A 32 16.07 -14.12 -22.74
C HIS A 32 17.48 -14.56 -22.34
N SER A 33 17.92 -14.27 -21.11
CA SER A 33 19.21 -14.76 -20.61
C SER A 33 19.22 -16.25 -20.28
N HIS A 34 18.05 -16.89 -20.12
CA HIS A 34 17.93 -18.29 -19.71
C HIS A 34 17.28 -19.19 -20.78
N TYR A 35 16.56 -18.61 -21.73
CA TYR A 35 15.82 -19.36 -22.76
C TYR A 35 16.14 -18.82 -24.15
N GLN A 36 16.50 -19.71 -25.06
CA GLN A 36 16.96 -19.35 -26.42
C GLN A 36 15.83 -18.83 -27.33
N SER A 37 14.57 -19.18 -27.06
CA SER A 37 13.46 -18.82 -27.94
C SER A 37 12.12 -18.72 -27.21
N LEU A 38 11.22 -17.89 -27.76
CA LEU A 38 9.82 -17.78 -27.33
C LEU A 38 9.00 -18.97 -27.88
N SER A 39 9.19 -20.15 -27.28
CA SER A 39 8.45 -21.38 -27.55
C SER A 39 7.51 -21.72 -26.39
N LYS A 40 6.47 -22.52 -26.65
CA LYS A 40 5.53 -22.97 -25.61
C LYS A 40 6.24 -23.74 -24.51
N GLU A 41 7.19 -24.60 -24.89
CA GLU A 41 8.01 -25.39 -23.97
C GLU A 41 8.84 -24.51 -23.03
N ASN A 42 9.60 -23.55 -23.58
CA ASN A 42 10.41 -22.63 -22.77
C ASN A 42 9.56 -21.75 -21.85
N LEU A 43 8.40 -21.29 -22.33
CA LEU A 43 7.47 -20.50 -21.51
C LEU A 43 6.88 -21.32 -20.35
N LEU A 44 6.60 -22.60 -20.58
CA LEU A 44 6.14 -23.51 -19.51
C LEU A 44 7.26 -23.84 -18.52
N ALA A 45 8.48 -24.10 -19.00
CA ALA A 45 9.66 -24.30 -18.16
C ALA A 45 9.92 -23.06 -17.29
N TYR A 46 9.85 -21.86 -17.88
CA TYR A 46 9.95 -20.60 -17.15
C TYR A 46 8.87 -20.46 -16.08
N LYS A 47 7.62 -20.77 -16.41
CA LYS A 47 6.53 -20.76 -15.42
C LYS A 47 6.77 -21.78 -14.29
N GLY A 48 7.31 -22.96 -14.61
CA GLY A 48 7.71 -23.97 -13.63
C GLY A 48 8.74 -23.41 -12.65
N TYR A 49 9.84 -22.90 -13.17
CA TYR A 49 10.88 -22.22 -12.39
C TYR A 49 10.32 -21.09 -11.51
N LEU A 50 9.44 -20.24 -12.06
CA LEU A 50 8.82 -19.19 -11.28
C LEU A 50 8.01 -19.74 -10.11
N THR A 51 7.24 -20.80 -10.35
CA THR A 51 6.36 -21.41 -9.34
C THR A 51 7.15 -22.09 -8.23
N GLU A 52 8.32 -22.63 -8.54
CA GLU A 52 9.22 -23.28 -7.59
C GLU A 52 9.91 -22.27 -6.66
N PHE A 53 10.43 -21.17 -7.20
CA PHE A 53 11.30 -20.25 -6.46
C PHE A 53 10.62 -18.97 -5.97
N PHE A 54 9.40 -18.66 -6.43
CA PHE A 54 8.74 -17.39 -6.10
C PHE A 54 7.33 -17.57 -5.55
N ARG A 55 6.93 -16.62 -4.70
CA ARG A 55 5.55 -16.56 -4.18
C ARG A 55 4.56 -16.37 -5.34
N PRO A 56 3.36 -16.96 -5.29
CA PRO A 56 2.39 -16.91 -6.40
C PRO A 56 2.05 -15.50 -6.92
N LYS A 57 2.06 -14.49 -6.04
CA LYS A 57 1.84 -13.08 -6.44
C LYS A 57 2.96 -12.57 -7.36
N THR A 58 4.22 -12.91 -7.05
CA THR A 58 5.39 -12.58 -7.88
C THR A 58 5.35 -13.36 -9.19
N VAL A 59 4.96 -14.64 -9.15
CA VAL A 59 4.78 -15.47 -10.35
C VAL A 59 3.76 -14.83 -11.30
N ASN A 60 2.60 -14.43 -10.78
CA ASN A 60 1.55 -13.81 -11.59
C ASN A 60 1.97 -12.46 -12.18
N LEU A 61 2.74 -11.64 -11.45
CA LEU A 61 3.30 -10.40 -11.98
C LEU A 61 4.25 -10.66 -13.16
N ARG A 62 5.14 -11.65 -13.04
CA ARG A 62 6.09 -12.01 -14.11
C ARG A 62 5.39 -12.67 -15.30
N ILE A 63 4.37 -13.50 -15.06
CA ILE A 63 3.49 -14.03 -16.12
C ILE A 63 2.81 -12.87 -16.86
N GLN A 64 2.31 -11.86 -16.15
CA GLN A 64 1.68 -10.69 -16.76
C GLN A 64 2.66 -9.90 -17.63
N ALA A 65 3.89 -9.69 -17.15
CA ALA A 65 4.96 -9.07 -17.91
C ALA A 65 5.27 -9.84 -19.21
N MET A 66 5.46 -11.16 -19.10
CA MET A 66 5.70 -12.02 -20.28
C MET A 66 4.51 -12.01 -21.24
N ASN A 67 3.27 -12.06 -20.75
CA ASN A 67 2.08 -12.00 -21.61
C ASN A 67 1.96 -10.66 -22.36
N LYS A 68 2.36 -9.54 -21.73
CA LYS A 68 2.47 -8.24 -22.39
C LYS A 68 3.57 -8.22 -23.44
N TYR A 69 4.71 -8.84 -23.16
CA TYR A 69 5.81 -8.97 -24.12
C TYR A 69 5.43 -9.87 -25.32
N LEU A 70 4.77 -11.00 -25.08
CA LEU A 70 4.26 -11.88 -26.12
C LEU A 70 3.28 -11.16 -27.04
N LYS A 71 2.36 -10.37 -26.47
CA LYS A 71 1.47 -9.51 -27.25
C LYS A 71 2.23 -8.52 -28.12
N PHE A 72 3.22 -7.83 -27.55
CA PHE A 72 4.08 -6.91 -28.29
C PHE A 72 4.82 -7.60 -29.44
N ARG A 73 5.21 -8.87 -29.28
CA ARG A 73 5.86 -9.69 -30.32
C ARG A 73 4.88 -10.37 -31.30
N GLY A 74 3.57 -10.13 -31.19
CA GLY A 74 2.54 -10.77 -32.03
C GLY A 74 2.34 -12.27 -31.75
N LYS A 75 2.69 -12.74 -30.55
CA LYS A 75 2.63 -14.15 -30.11
C LYS A 75 1.58 -14.37 -29.02
N GLU A 76 0.40 -13.77 -29.15
CA GLU A 76 -0.67 -13.84 -28.14
C GLU A 76 -1.13 -15.28 -27.84
N GLN A 77 -1.05 -16.18 -28.83
CA GLN A 77 -1.38 -17.59 -28.70
C GLN A 77 -0.48 -18.37 -27.71
N LEU A 78 0.67 -17.81 -27.32
CA LEU A 78 1.61 -18.42 -26.38
C LEU A 78 1.43 -17.92 -24.94
N GLN A 79 0.40 -17.12 -24.66
CA GLN A 79 0.20 -16.54 -23.33
C GLN A 79 0.04 -17.61 -22.24
N LEU A 80 0.66 -17.32 -21.10
CA LEU A 80 0.66 -18.18 -19.91
C LEU A 80 -0.55 -17.85 -19.04
N LYS A 81 -1.24 -18.90 -18.57
CA LYS A 81 -2.30 -18.75 -17.55
C LYS A 81 -1.69 -18.42 -16.20
N SER A 82 -2.27 -17.46 -15.49
CA SER A 82 -1.93 -17.15 -14.10
C SER A 82 -2.09 -18.36 -13.18
N VAL A 83 -1.27 -18.43 -12.13
CA VAL A 83 -1.43 -19.38 -11.03
C VAL A 83 -2.60 -18.92 -10.16
N LYS A 84 -3.52 -19.84 -9.84
CA LYS A 84 -4.63 -19.54 -8.93
C LYS A 84 -4.09 -19.34 -7.52
N VAL A 85 -4.47 -18.23 -6.90
CA VAL A 85 -4.09 -17.92 -5.52
C VAL A 85 -5.38 -17.78 -4.72
N GLN A 86 -5.54 -18.62 -3.71
CA GLN A 86 -6.62 -18.42 -2.75
C GLN A 86 -6.30 -17.16 -1.94
N GLN A 87 -7.22 -16.21 -1.90
CA GLN A 87 -7.05 -15.05 -1.04
C GLN A 87 -7.11 -15.52 0.41
N LYS A 88 -6.12 -15.15 1.24
CA LYS A 88 -6.19 -15.40 2.68
C LYS A 88 -7.45 -14.76 3.24
N ASN A 89 -8.23 -15.48 4.03
CA ASN A 89 -9.54 -15.02 4.55
C ASN A 89 -9.45 -14.08 5.76
N PHE A 90 -8.27 -13.60 6.13
CA PHE A 90 -8.07 -12.79 7.33
C PHE A 90 -6.93 -11.79 7.15
N LEU A 91 -6.96 -10.72 7.92
CA LEU A 91 -5.86 -9.76 8.00
C LEU A 91 -4.80 -10.31 8.96
N GLU A 92 -3.57 -10.41 8.48
CA GLU A 92 -2.43 -10.73 9.32
C GLU A 92 -1.67 -9.45 9.69
N ASN A 93 -1.11 -9.44 10.89
CA ASN A 93 -0.17 -8.42 11.34
C ASN A 93 -0.74 -6.99 11.41
N VAL A 94 -1.95 -6.85 11.94
CA VAL A 94 -2.56 -5.55 12.24
C VAL A 94 -2.14 -5.10 13.65
N ILE A 95 -1.68 -3.87 13.79
CA ILE A 95 -1.33 -3.26 15.06
C ILE A 95 -2.58 -3.05 15.92
N SER A 96 -2.50 -3.43 17.19
CA SER A 96 -3.59 -3.24 18.15
C SER A 96 -3.77 -1.76 18.53
N ASP A 97 -4.93 -1.41 19.11
CA ASP A 97 -5.15 -0.08 19.67
C ASP A 97 -4.19 0.25 20.82
N GLY A 98 -3.88 -0.76 21.65
CA GLY A 98 -2.92 -0.65 22.74
C GLY A 98 -1.51 -0.35 22.25
N ASP A 99 -0.99 -1.15 21.30
CA ASP A 99 0.34 -0.96 20.73
C ASP A 99 0.47 0.37 19.99
N TYR A 100 -0.58 0.78 19.27
CA TYR A 100 -0.62 2.07 18.61
C TYR A 100 -0.56 3.24 19.61
N ALA A 101 -1.34 3.19 20.68
CA ALA A 101 -1.33 4.20 21.73
C ALA A 101 0.03 4.24 22.45
N PHE A 102 0.58 3.06 22.76
CA PHE A 102 1.89 2.90 23.39
C PHE A 102 3.01 3.47 22.52
N LEU A 103 3.09 3.09 21.24
CA LEU A 103 4.10 3.60 20.30
C LEU A 103 4.09 5.12 20.24
N LYS A 104 2.90 5.72 20.07
CA LYS A 104 2.77 7.19 20.07
C LYS A 104 3.24 7.80 21.40
N LYS A 105 2.83 7.23 22.53
CA LYS A 105 3.22 7.73 23.86
C LYS A 105 4.75 7.73 24.02
N GLN A 106 5.43 6.66 23.63
CA GLN A 106 6.88 6.56 23.72
C GLN A 106 7.58 7.53 22.76
N LEU A 107 7.11 7.65 21.51
CA LEU A 107 7.66 8.62 20.57
C LEU A 107 7.57 10.06 21.10
N LYS A 108 6.43 10.44 21.70
CA LYS A 108 6.26 11.76 22.32
C LYS A 108 7.15 11.93 23.55
N LYS A 109 7.27 10.91 24.40
CA LYS A 109 8.14 10.91 25.59
C LYS A 109 9.61 11.14 25.23
N ASP A 110 10.07 10.51 24.15
CA ASP A 110 11.46 10.61 23.68
C ASP A 110 11.73 11.85 22.81
N GLY A 111 10.78 12.80 22.72
CA GLY A 111 10.93 14.02 21.91
C GLY A 111 10.88 13.80 20.39
N ASN A 112 10.52 12.60 19.91
CA ASN A 112 10.42 12.28 18.49
C ASN A 112 9.09 12.76 17.88
N LEU A 113 8.84 14.08 17.92
CA LEU A 113 7.54 14.66 17.55
C LEU A 113 7.17 14.43 16.08
N ASP A 114 8.10 14.56 15.13
CA ASP A 114 7.84 14.24 13.72
C ASP A 114 7.27 12.83 13.56
N TRP A 115 7.85 11.86 14.27
CA TRP A 115 7.44 10.46 14.22
C TRP A 115 6.16 10.20 15.00
N TYR A 116 5.94 10.90 16.11
CA TYR A 116 4.67 10.87 16.83
C TYR A 116 3.50 11.28 15.92
N PHE A 117 3.64 12.42 15.22
CA PHE A 117 2.63 12.87 14.27
C PHE A 117 2.54 11.93 13.08
N LEU A 118 3.64 11.45 12.52
CA LEU A 118 3.63 10.50 11.41
C LEU A 118 2.82 9.24 11.73
N VAL A 119 3.05 8.64 12.90
CA VAL A 119 2.28 7.48 13.36
C VAL A 119 0.80 7.85 13.56
N TRP A 120 0.51 9.03 14.09
CA TRP A 120 -0.87 9.48 14.24
C TRP A 120 -1.59 9.62 12.89
N TYR A 121 -0.97 10.28 11.91
CA TYR A 121 -1.52 10.40 10.55
C TYR A 121 -1.76 9.02 9.91
N LEU A 122 -0.81 8.09 10.03
CA LEU A 122 -0.94 6.72 9.54
C LEU A 122 -2.18 6.00 10.11
N GLY A 123 -2.44 6.18 11.40
CA GLY A 123 -3.53 5.50 12.11
C GLY A 123 -4.88 6.24 12.10
N ALA A 124 -4.94 7.47 11.60
CA ALA A 124 -6.13 8.33 11.73
C ALA A 124 -6.69 8.87 10.40
N THR A 125 -5.95 8.79 9.30
CA THR A 125 -6.38 9.36 8.01
C THR A 125 -6.79 8.33 6.98
N GLY A 126 -6.41 7.06 7.18
CA GLY A 126 -6.58 6.04 6.16
C GLY A 126 -5.84 6.36 4.85
N ALA A 127 -4.77 7.16 4.89
CA ALA A 127 -3.93 7.46 3.73
C ALA A 127 -2.98 6.30 3.38
N ARG A 128 -2.58 6.16 2.12
CA ARG A 128 -1.43 5.30 1.77
C ARG A 128 -0.15 6.04 2.13
N ILE A 129 0.93 5.31 2.37
CA ILE A 129 2.23 5.92 2.69
C ILE A 129 2.70 6.91 1.62
N SER A 130 2.49 6.58 0.34
CA SER A 130 2.84 7.43 -0.80
C SER A 130 2.01 8.71 -0.91
N GLU A 131 0.84 8.74 -0.27
CA GLU A 131 -0.07 9.89 -0.21
C GLU A 131 0.26 10.74 1.02
N LEU A 132 0.47 10.09 2.17
CA LEU A 132 0.79 10.73 3.44
C LEU A 132 2.07 11.59 3.35
N ILE A 133 3.12 11.10 2.68
CA ILE A 133 4.36 11.86 2.52
C ILE A 133 4.20 13.12 1.64
N GLN A 134 3.07 13.28 0.95
CA GLN A 134 2.79 14.47 0.14
C GLN A 134 2.01 15.54 0.93
N ILE A 135 1.55 15.23 2.15
CA ILE A 135 0.90 16.20 3.01
C ILE A 135 1.90 17.30 3.35
N LYS A 136 1.41 18.53 3.36
CA LYS A 136 2.15 19.75 3.64
C LYS A 136 1.46 20.54 4.75
N ALA A 137 2.15 21.51 5.35
CA ALA A 137 1.60 22.35 6.42
C ALA A 137 0.29 23.06 6.02
N GLU A 138 0.19 23.51 4.76
CA GLU A 138 -1.00 24.19 4.22
C GLU A 138 -2.23 23.25 4.23
N HIS A 139 -2.03 21.96 3.96
CA HIS A 139 -3.10 20.96 4.05
C HIS A 139 -3.57 20.74 5.49
N VAL A 140 -2.68 20.88 6.48
CA VAL A 140 -3.05 20.83 7.91
C VAL A 140 -3.93 22.02 8.28
N GLN A 141 -3.56 23.23 7.82
CA GLN A 141 -4.36 24.44 8.01
C GLN A 141 -5.74 24.29 7.36
N LEU A 142 -5.83 23.76 6.14
CA LEU A 142 -7.11 23.47 5.48
C LEU A 142 -7.92 22.36 6.20
N GLY A 143 -7.23 21.37 6.76
CA GLY A 143 -7.82 20.19 7.40
C GLY A 143 -8.12 19.04 6.44
N TYR A 144 -7.67 19.13 5.19
CA TYR A 144 -7.78 18.06 4.22
C TYR A 144 -6.70 18.17 3.14
N PHE A 145 -6.52 17.08 2.39
CA PHE A 145 -5.61 17.00 1.24
C PHE A 145 -6.32 16.30 0.08
N ASP A 146 -6.46 16.99 -1.05
CA ASP A 146 -7.08 16.45 -2.26
C ASP A 146 -6.06 15.70 -3.11
N LEU A 147 -6.35 14.43 -3.39
CA LEU A 147 -5.55 13.53 -4.21
C LEU A 147 -6.18 13.37 -5.58
N TYR A 148 -5.38 13.62 -6.61
CA TYR A 148 -5.76 13.40 -8.00
C TYR A 148 -5.33 12.01 -8.43
N THR A 149 -6.28 11.19 -8.89
CA THR A 149 -6.00 9.84 -9.40
C THR A 149 -6.00 9.82 -10.93
N LYS A 150 -5.51 8.71 -11.52
CA LYS A 150 -5.56 8.51 -12.97
C LYS A 150 -7.01 8.59 -13.45
N GLY A 151 -7.26 9.39 -14.49
CA GLY A 151 -8.61 9.64 -15.02
C GLY A 151 -9.32 10.87 -14.45
N GLY A 152 -8.61 11.74 -13.73
CA GLY A 152 -9.14 13.06 -13.31
C GLY A 152 -10.07 13.02 -12.09
N LYS A 153 -10.22 11.87 -11.44
CA LYS A 153 -11.01 11.76 -10.21
C LYS A 153 -10.23 12.37 -9.04
N VAL A 154 -10.95 13.12 -8.21
CA VAL A 154 -10.42 13.72 -6.97
C VAL A 154 -10.94 12.93 -5.79
N ARG A 155 -10.05 12.58 -4.86
CA ARG A 155 -10.41 12.04 -3.55
C ARG A 155 -9.83 12.91 -2.45
N ARG A 156 -10.66 13.28 -1.49
CA ARG A 156 -10.24 14.04 -0.31
C ARG A 156 -9.78 13.12 0.82
N LEU A 157 -8.58 13.35 1.33
CA LEU A 157 -8.12 12.83 2.61
C LEU A 157 -8.44 13.84 3.71
N TYR A 158 -9.27 13.47 4.66
CA TYR A 158 -9.61 14.33 5.79
C TYR A 158 -8.61 14.19 6.93
N ILE A 159 -8.22 15.31 7.53
CA ILE A 159 -7.40 15.36 8.74
C ILE A 159 -8.36 15.56 9.93
N PRO A 160 -8.51 14.59 10.84
CA PRO A 160 -9.42 14.71 11.97
C PRO A 160 -9.18 15.96 12.79
N LYS A 161 -10.26 16.63 13.26
CA LYS A 161 -10.19 17.92 13.98
C LYS A 161 -9.15 17.93 15.11
N LYS A 162 -9.11 16.87 15.92
CA LYS A 162 -8.13 16.73 17.01
C LYS A 162 -6.69 16.64 16.49
N LEU A 163 -6.46 15.84 15.44
CA LEU A 163 -5.13 15.72 14.82
C LEU A 163 -4.69 17.05 14.21
N LYS A 164 -5.60 17.74 13.51
CA LYS A 164 -5.35 19.09 12.96
C LYS A 164 -4.91 20.06 14.05
N LYS A 165 -5.69 20.17 15.14
CA LYS A 165 -5.39 21.09 16.25
C LYS A 165 -3.99 20.87 16.82
N GLU A 166 -3.66 19.62 17.17
CA GLU A 166 -2.35 19.29 17.75
C GLU A 166 -1.21 19.48 16.76
N SER A 167 -1.45 19.19 15.47
CA SER A 167 -0.44 19.37 14.43
C SER A 167 -0.14 20.85 14.17
N LEU A 168 -1.13 21.74 14.29
CA LEU A 168 -0.93 23.18 14.16
C LEU A 168 -0.08 23.74 15.31
N LEU A 169 -0.32 23.32 16.54
CA LEU A 169 0.50 23.70 17.69
C LEU A 169 1.96 23.24 17.51
N TRP A 170 2.15 22.00 17.08
CA TRP A 170 3.50 21.48 16.79
C TRP A 170 4.21 22.24 15.66
N LEU A 171 3.48 22.62 14.62
CA LEU A 171 4.02 23.41 13.51
C LEU A 171 4.39 24.83 13.94
N GLU A 172 3.60 25.44 14.82
CA GLU A 172 3.87 26.75 15.43
C GLU A 172 5.12 26.71 16.31
N GLU A 173 5.24 25.73 17.21
CA GLU A 173 6.43 25.52 18.05
C GLU A 173 7.71 25.29 17.22
N ALA A 174 7.57 24.72 16.03
CA ALA A 174 8.68 24.47 15.11
C ALA A 174 8.94 25.62 14.12
N ASP A 175 8.21 26.72 14.20
CA ASP A 175 8.24 27.84 13.24
C ASP A 175 8.09 27.39 11.77
N ARG A 176 7.16 26.45 11.53
CA ARG A 176 6.92 25.83 10.21
C ARG A 176 5.51 26.12 9.71
N SER A 177 5.40 27.09 8.81
CA SER A 177 4.12 27.47 8.20
C SER A 177 3.87 26.86 6.81
N SER A 178 4.89 26.33 6.15
CA SER A 178 4.79 25.81 4.76
C SER A 178 5.66 24.58 4.51
N GLY A 179 5.41 23.91 3.38
CA GLY A 179 6.23 22.80 2.90
C GLY A 179 5.82 21.42 3.44
N TYR A 180 6.54 20.38 3.01
CA TYR A 180 6.19 18.99 3.35
C TYR A 180 6.18 18.76 4.86
N LEU A 181 5.16 18.04 5.32
CA LEU A 181 4.94 17.82 6.75
C LEU A 181 6.02 16.90 7.35
N PHE A 182 6.40 15.85 6.61
CA PHE A 182 7.38 14.86 7.06
C PHE A 182 8.65 14.90 6.20
N LEU A 183 9.76 15.25 6.85
CA LEU A 183 11.07 15.40 6.23
C LEU A 183 12.03 14.31 6.72
N ASN A 184 13.07 14.07 5.94
CA ASN A 184 14.23 13.29 6.36
C ASN A 184 15.23 14.22 7.08
N ARG A 185 16.32 13.63 7.62
CA ARG A 185 17.40 14.37 8.29
C ARG A 185 18.12 15.42 7.43
N PHE A 186 17.90 15.42 6.11
CA PHE A 186 18.47 16.38 5.16
C PHE A 186 17.46 17.47 4.76
N GLY A 187 16.30 17.55 5.43
CA GLY A 187 15.26 18.53 5.13
C GLY A 187 14.44 18.23 3.86
N GLN A 188 14.65 17.08 3.24
CA GLN A 188 13.90 16.67 2.04
C GLN A 188 12.72 15.77 2.41
N ARG A 189 11.73 15.65 1.54
CA ARG A 189 10.60 14.73 1.75
C ARG A 189 11.07 13.31 2.06
N ILE A 190 10.61 12.75 3.18
CA ILE A 190 10.98 11.38 3.56
C ILE A 190 10.42 10.34 2.58
N THR A 191 11.18 9.27 2.34
CA THR A 191 10.77 8.20 1.42
C THR A 191 9.93 7.14 2.14
N PRO A 192 9.02 6.43 1.45
CA PRO A 192 8.27 5.32 2.05
C PRO A 192 9.16 4.23 2.64
N ARG A 193 10.28 3.94 1.98
CA ARG A 193 11.28 2.97 2.47
C ARG A 193 11.94 3.45 3.76
N GLY A 194 12.31 4.74 3.83
CA GLY A 194 12.86 5.36 5.03
C GLY A 194 11.89 5.26 6.21
N ILE A 195 10.61 5.57 5.98
CA ILE A 195 9.56 5.41 7.00
C ILE A 195 9.45 3.96 7.46
N ALA A 196 9.34 3.01 6.53
CA ALA A 196 9.19 1.60 6.87
C ALA A 196 10.38 1.10 7.71
N GLN A 197 11.61 1.48 7.36
CA GLN A 197 12.80 1.09 8.10
C GLN A 197 12.83 1.70 9.49
N GLN A 198 12.60 3.00 9.61
CA GLN A 198 12.66 3.69 10.90
C GLN A 198 11.56 3.19 11.85
N LEU A 199 10.36 2.89 11.33
CA LEU A 199 9.31 2.26 12.11
C LEU A 199 9.74 0.91 12.70
N LYS A 200 10.54 0.10 11.99
CA LYS A 200 11.11 -1.13 12.55
C LYS A 200 12.13 -0.85 13.66
N THR A 201 12.96 0.19 13.49
CA THR A 201 13.91 0.61 14.52
C THR A 201 13.19 1.06 15.80
N PHE A 202 12.06 1.77 15.70
CA PHE A 202 11.25 2.09 16.87
C PHE A 202 10.57 0.85 17.46
N ALA A 203 10.14 -0.09 16.63
CA ALA A 203 9.58 -1.35 17.11
C ALA A 203 10.61 -2.12 17.97
N ASP A 204 11.86 -2.22 17.51
CA ASP A 204 12.96 -2.76 18.30
C ASP A 204 13.15 -2.03 19.62
N LYS A 205 13.30 -0.70 19.53
CA LYS A 205 13.60 0.15 20.67
C LYS A 205 12.56 0.03 21.78
N TYR A 206 11.28 -0.07 21.42
CA TYR A 206 10.17 -0.09 22.37
C TYR A 206 9.63 -1.50 22.65
N GLY A 207 10.27 -2.56 22.16
CA GLY A 207 9.85 -3.95 22.40
C GLY A 207 8.52 -4.33 21.73
N LEU A 208 8.18 -3.71 20.60
CA LEU A 208 6.97 -4.00 19.84
C LEU A 208 7.23 -5.04 18.73
N ASP A 209 6.21 -5.82 18.39
CA ASP A 209 6.32 -6.80 17.31
C ASP A 209 6.55 -6.11 15.95
N LYS A 210 7.76 -6.24 15.42
CA LYS A 210 8.12 -5.75 14.09
C LYS A 210 7.13 -6.16 13.02
N ARG A 211 6.53 -7.34 13.10
CA ARG A 211 5.63 -7.82 12.06
C ARG A 211 4.43 -6.90 11.89
N VAL A 212 3.98 -6.22 12.95
CA VAL A 212 2.82 -5.31 12.92
C VAL A 212 3.19 -3.83 12.76
N ILE A 213 4.44 -3.43 13.02
CA ILE A 213 4.85 -2.02 12.92
C ILE A 213 5.28 -1.67 11.49
N TYR A 214 4.34 -1.36 10.60
CA TYR A 214 4.58 -0.90 9.23
C TYR A 214 3.37 -0.13 8.66
N PRO A 215 3.52 0.74 7.65
CA PRO A 215 2.47 1.68 7.22
C PRO A 215 1.11 1.05 6.91
N HIS A 216 1.09 -0.10 6.21
CA HIS A 216 -0.18 -0.77 5.88
C HIS A 216 -0.90 -1.32 7.11
N SER A 217 -0.18 -1.71 8.16
CA SER A 217 -0.80 -2.16 9.41
C SER A 217 -1.62 -1.07 10.09
N PHE A 218 -1.09 0.15 10.18
CA PHE A 218 -1.81 1.30 10.72
C PHE A 218 -3.04 1.66 9.88
N ARG A 219 -2.93 1.54 8.56
CA ARG A 219 -4.06 1.71 7.64
C ARG A 219 -5.12 0.64 7.85
N HIS A 220 -4.72 -0.61 8.11
CA HIS A 220 -5.66 -1.68 8.43
C HIS A 220 -6.37 -1.42 9.76
N ARG A 221 -5.63 -0.94 10.78
CA ARG A 221 -6.22 -0.49 12.04
C ARG A 221 -7.26 0.61 11.82
N TYR A 222 -6.95 1.64 11.02
CA TYR A 222 -7.92 2.69 10.68
C TYR A 222 -9.22 2.11 10.10
N ALA A 223 -9.10 1.20 9.13
CA ALA A 223 -10.24 0.57 8.47
C ALA A 223 -11.09 -0.27 9.44
N LYS A 224 -10.44 -1.05 10.31
CA LYS A 224 -11.11 -1.86 11.33
C LYS A 224 -11.90 -0.97 12.30
N ASN A 225 -11.24 0.03 12.88
CA ASN A 225 -11.88 0.94 13.84
C ASN A 225 -13.03 1.74 13.20
N PHE A 226 -12.92 2.10 11.91
CA PHE A 226 -14.00 2.77 11.19
C PHE A 226 -15.23 1.87 11.03
N LEU A 227 -15.05 0.61 10.62
CA LEU A 227 -16.16 -0.33 10.45
C LEU A 227 -16.78 -0.73 11.80
N GLU A 228 -15.97 -0.87 12.84
CA GLU A 228 -16.48 -1.09 14.20
C GLU A 228 -17.37 0.07 14.67
N ALA A 229 -17.04 1.30 14.30
CA ALA A 229 -17.79 2.49 14.70
C ALA A 229 -19.02 2.80 13.82
N TYR A 230 -18.94 2.59 12.51
CA TYR A 230 -19.93 3.11 11.55
C TYR A 230 -20.41 2.08 10.51
N ASN A 231 -19.88 0.85 10.51
CA ASN A 231 -20.25 -0.30 9.66
C ASN A 231 -20.63 0.01 8.19
N ASP A 232 -20.02 1.04 7.59
CA ASP A 232 -20.24 1.43 6.19
C ASP A 232 -18.98 1.14 5.36
N ILE A 233 -19.01 0.01 4.65
CA ILE A 233 -17.90 -0.41 3.79
C ILE A 233 -17.76 0.46 2.53
N ALA A 234 -18.86 1.00 2.00
CA ALA A 234 -18.83 1.80 0.79
C ALA A 234 -18.13 3.13 1.07
N LEU A 235 -18.57 3.82 2.13
CA LEU A 235 -17.91 5.04 2.58
C LEU A 235 -16.45 4.81 2.95
N LEU A 236 -16.13 3.71 3.63
CA LEU A 236 -14.75 3.37 3.93
C LEU A 236 -13.92 3.17 2.65
N ALA A 237 -14.46 2.49 1.64
CA ALA A 237 -13.78 2.28 0.37
C ALA A 237 -13.45 3.61 -0.33
N ASP A 238 -14.38 4.55 -0.31
CA ASP A 238 -14.21 5.89 -0.87
C ASP A 238 -13.15 6.70 -0.12
N LEU A 239 -13.23 6.74 1.22
CA LEU A 239 -12.23 7.41 2.08
C LEU A 239 -10.82 6.83 1.86
N MET A 240 -10.73 5.51 1.75
CA MET A 240 -9.48 4.79 1.50
C MET A 240 -9.03 4.86 0.04
N GLY A 241 -9.88 5.31 -0.89
CA GLY A 241 -9.56 5.39 -2.31
C GLY A 241 -9.25 4.03 -2.90
N HIS A 242 -10.11 3.05 -2.62
CA HIS A 242 -10.08 1.74 -3.27
C HIS A 242 -10.93 1.79 -4.53
N GLU A 243 -10.37 1.37 -5.67
CA GLU A 243 -11.11 1.33 -6.95
C GLU A 243 -12.21 0.26 -6.96
N SER A 244 -12.15 -0.70 -6.04
CA SER A 244 -13.14 -1.75 -5.89
C SER A 244 -13.40 -2.03 -4.42
N ILE A 245 -14.68 -2.17 -4.07
CA ILE A 245 -15.16 -2.59 -2.75
C ILE A 245 -14.54 -3.93 -2.32
N GLU A 246 -14.20 -4.82 -3.26
CA GLU A 246 -13.51 -6.08 -2.97
C GLU A 246 -12.19 -5.88 -2.22
N THR A 247 -11.50 -4.76 -2.47
CA THR A 247 -10.27 -4.42 -1.75
C THR A 247 -10.55 -4.05 -0.30
N THR A 248 -11.74 -3.52 -0.01
CA THR A 248 -12.20 -3.16 1.34
C THR A 248 -12.86 -4.34 2.05
N ARG A 249 -13.40 -5.32 1.31
CA ARG A 249 -14.08 -6.51 1.88
C ARG A 249 -13.19 -7.30 2.83
N ILE A 250 -11.86 -7.23 2.67
CA ILE A 250 -10.89 -7.84 3.58
C ILE A 250 -11.06 -7.39 5.04
N TYR A 251 -11.62 -6.19 5.28
CA TYR A 251 -11.83 -5.64 6.63
C TYR A 251 -13.11 -6.12 7.31
N LEU A 252 -14.08 -6.62 6.54
CA LEU A 252 -15.32 -7.21 7.09
C LEU A 252 -15.12 -8.68 7.50
N ARG A 253 -13.94 -9.25 7.25
CA ARG A 253 -13.70 -10.66 7.47
C ARG A 253 -13.61 -10.95 8.96
N ARG A 254 -14.57 -11.72 9.43
CA ARG A 254 -14.66 -12.27 10.79
C ARG A 254 -14.21 -13.72 10.77
N THR A 255 -13.64 -14.18 11.86
CA THR A 255 -13.37 -15.60 12.11
C THR A 255 -14.68 -16.39 12.17
N ALA A 256 -14.61 -17.71 11.97
CA ALA A 256 -15.80 -18.57 12.07
C ALA A 256 -16.47 -18.47 13.45
N SER A 257 -15.67 -18.37 14.52
CA SER A 257 -16.17 -18.20 15.89
C SER A 257 -16.89 -16.86 16.08
N GLU A 258 -16.37 -15.76 15.54
CA GLU A 258 -17.05 -14.45 15.58
C GLU A 258 -18.34 -14.45 14.75
N GLN A 259 -18.37 -15.18 13.63
CA GLN A 259 -19.58 -15.36 12.84
C GLN A 259 -20.64 -16.15 13.61
N GLN A 260 -20.26 -17.27 14.23
CA GLN A 260 -21.16 -18.08 15.05
C GLN A 260 -21.73 -17.27 16.21
N ALA A 261 -20.89 -16.57 16.97
CA ALA A 261 -21.34 -15.75 18.09
C ALA A 261 -22.35 -14.67 17.66
N LEU A 262 -22.15 -14.08 16.48
CA LEU A 262 -23.07 -13.08 15.93
C LEU A 262 -24.38 -13.71 15.43
N VAL A 263 -24.31 -14.90 14.85
CA VAL A 263 -25.50 -15.69 14.48
C VAL A 263 -26.29 -16.06 15.73
N ASP A 264 -25.64 -16.56 16.77
CA ASP A 264 -26.26 -16.92 18.06
C ASP A 264 -26.91 -15.70 18.74
N GLN A 265 -26.32 -14.52 18.58
CA GLN A 265 -26.87 -13.27 19.11
C GLN A 265 -28.10 -12.78 18.31
N VAL A 266 -28.14 -13.01 17.00
CA VAL A 266 -29.17 -12.48 16.11
C VAL A 266 -30.34 -13.46 15.93
N VAL A 267 -30.05 -14.76 15.89
CA VAL A 267 -31.01 -15.84 15.68
C VAL A 267 -31.41 -16.43 17.02
N THR A 268 -32.41 -15.81 17.65
CA THR A 268 -32.94 -16.24 18.96
C THR A 268 -34.33 -16.89 18.86
N TRP A 269 -34.78 -17.24 17.65
CA TRP A 269 -36.08 -17.86 17.36
C TRP A 269 -35.98 -19.35 17.08
#